data_AF-A0A2H5YXP4-F1
#
_entry.id   AF-A0A2H5YXP4-F1
#
_cell.length_a   1.000
_cell.length_b   1.000
_cell.length_c   1.000
_cell.angle_alpha   90.00
_cell.angle_beta   90.00
_cell.angle_gamma   90.00
#
_symmetry.space_group_name_H-M   'P 1'
#
loop_
_entity.id
_entity.type
_entity.pdbx_description
1 polymer ?
#
loop_
_entity_poly.entity_id
_entity_poly.type
_entity_poly.pdbx_seq_one_letter_code
_entity_poly.pdbx_strand_id
1 'polypeptide(L)'
;MDLPEARANWPRLAEALRALGYEVYPISAVTGEGVGELVLATWRRLQQIPKPERIAPPVRTHRVYTLDRSQERWEAVKLAPHRFALRGPKIERLTLMTDFSNPEAAERYQRLLARWGISRRLSALGIQPGDIVEVAGRELVWEPELAEAERTPPRRRRLTKRERLLKRAGLLEEPEEEIGEQ
;
A
#
# COMPACT_ATOMS: atom_id res chain seq x y z
N MET A 1 -53.70 10.81 -15.95
CA MET A 1 -55.09 10.29 -15.98
C MET A 1 -55.95 10.89 -14.87
N ASP A 2 -55.55 12.04 -14.34
CA ASP A 2 -55.85 12.40 -12.94
C ASP A 2 -57.10 13.29 -12.86
N LEU A 3 -57.50 13.85 -14.00
CA LEU A 3 -58.68 14.68 -14.19
C LEU A 3 -59.67 13.98 -15.13
N PRO A 4 -61.00 14.12 -14.91
CA PRO A 4 -62.03 13.53 -15.75
C PRO A 4 -61.91 13.90 -17.24
N GLU A 5 -61.57 15.15 -17.55
CA GLU A 5 -61.41 15.66 -18.90
C GLU A 5 -60.25 14.98 -19.63
N ALA A 6 -59.16 14.69 -18.90
CA ALA A 6 -58.02 13.95 -19.43
C ALA A 6 -58.38 12.50 -19.76
N ARG A 7 -59.23 11.85 -18.94
CA ARG A 7 -59.74 10.49 -19.22
C ARG A 7 -60.67 10.48 -20.43
N ALA A 8 -61.54 11.48 -20.56
CA ALA A 8 -62.46 11.59 -21.69
C ALA A 8 -61.72 11.83 -23.02
N ASN A 9 -60.66 12.64 -23.01
CA ASN A 9 -59.88 12.95 -24.21
C ASN A 9 -58.78 11.90 -24.52
N TRP A 10 -58.51 10.97 -23.61
CA TRP A 10 -57.45 9.96 -23.76
C TRP A 10 -57.57 9.13 -25.05
N PRO A 11 -58.74 8.57 -25.43
CA PRO A 11 -58.85 7.73 -26.63
C PRO A 11 -58.39 8.45 -27.90
N ARG A 12 -58.82 9.71 -28.08
CA ARG A 12 -58.46 10.54 -29.24
C ARG A 12 -56.96 10.82 -29.29
N LEU A 13 -56.35 11.17 -28.16
CA LEU A 13 -54.91 11.45 -28.09
C LEU A 13 -54.08 10.18 -28.31
N ALA A 14 -54.49 9.06 -27.71
CA ALA A 14 -53.81 7.79 -27.85
C ALA A 14 -53.82 7.31 -29.31
N GLU A 15 -54.93 7.45 -30.01
CA GLU A 15 -55.04 7.12 -31.43
C GLU A 15 -54.11 7.96 -32.30
N ALA A 16 -54.12 9.29 -32.11
CA ALA A 16 -53.25 10.20 -32.86
C ALA A 16 -51.75 9.89 -32.65
N LEU A 17 -51.34 9.60 -31.42
CA LEU A 17 -49.94 9.29 -31.10
C LEU A 17 -49.52 7.89 -31.60
N ARG A 18 -50.42 6.91 -31.55
CA ARG A 18 -50.17 5.57 -32.12
C ARG A 18 -50.08 5.61 -33.64
N ALA A 19 -50.88 6.44 -34.30
CA ALA A 19 -50.78 6.66 -35.75
C ALA A 19 -49.41 7.24 -36.15
N LEU A 20 -48.74 7.97 -35.26
CA LEU A 20 -47.37 8.45 -35.42
C LEU A 20 -46.29 7.42 -35.06
N GLY A 21 -46.68 6.19 -34.70
CA GLY A 21 -45.78 5.10 -34.35
C GLY A 21 -45.27 5.13 -32.91
N TYR A 22 -45.84 5.95 -32.04
CA TYR A 22 -45.46 5.98 -30.62
C TYR A 22 -46.20 4.92 -29.80
N GLU A 23 -45.47 4.30 -28.90
CA GLU A 23 -46.04 3.50 -27.82
C GLU A 23 -46.40 4.44 -26.66
N VAL A 24 -47.68 4.46 -26.27
CA VAL A 24 -48.21 5.47 -25.34
C VAL A 24 -48.81 4.80 -24.11
N TYR A 25 -48.39 5.28 -22.94
CA TYR A 25 -48.78 4.77 -21.63
C TYR A 25 -49.50 5.86 -20.85
N PRO A 26 -50.80 5.72 -20.54
CA PRO A 26 -51.53 6.69 -19.72
C PRO A 26 -51.14 6.48 -18.25
N ILE A 27 -50.56 7.50 -17.61
CA ILE A 27 -50.13 7.40 -16.21
C ILE A 27 -50.81 8.43 -15.29
N SER A 28 -50.83 8.13 -13.99
CA SER A 28 -51.19 9.03 -12.90
C SER A 28 -50.17 8.94 -11.78
N ALA A 29 -49.53 10.07 -11.45
CA ALA A 29 -48.61 10.11 -10.30
C ALA A 29 -49.36 10.08 -8.96
N VAL A 30 -50.58 10.61 -8.93
CA VAL A 30 -51.41 10.68 -7.71
C VAL A 30 -51.96 9.31 -7.32
N THR A 31 -52.46 8.54 -8.30
CA THR A 31 -53.09 7.23 -8.05
C THR A 31 -52.14 6.06 -8.29
N GLY A 32 -51.02 6.28 -8.98
CA GLY A 32 -50.10 5.22 -9.41
C GLY A 32 -50.58 4.43 -10.64
N GLU A 33 -51.74 4.77 -11.22
CA GLU A 33 -52.26 4.15 -12.44
C GLU A 33 -51.22 4.24 -13.58
N GLY A 34 -50.97 3.12 -14.26
CA GLY A 34 -50.12 3.07 -15.46
C GLY A 34 -48.61 3.15 -15.22
N VAL A 35 -48.17 3.44 -13.99
CA VAL A 35 -46.73 3.61 -13.68
C VAL A 35 -45.98 2.29 -13.78
N GLY A 36 -46.58 1.18 -13.31
CA GLY A 36 -45.95 -0.14 -13.36
C GLY A 36 -45.74 -0.63 -14.80
N GLU A 37 -46.74 -0.42 -15.66
CA GLU A 37 -46.70 -0.75 -17.08
C GLU A 37 -45.61 0.04 -17.80
N LEU A 38 -45.50 1.35 -17.52
CA LEU A 38 -44.46 2.21 -18.09
C LEU A 38 -43.04 1.76 -17.66
N VAL A 39 -42.85 1.43 -16.38
CA VAL A 39 -41.56 0.94 -15.87
C VAL A 39 -41.18 -0.38 -16.52
N LEU A 40 -42.12 -1.31 -16.65
CA LEU A 40 -41.88 -2.60 -17.29
C LEU A 40 -41.53 -2.45 -18.78
N ALA A 41 -42.24 -1.58 -19.50
CA ALA A 41 -41.96 -1.27 -20.89
C ALA A 41 -40.56 -0.65 -21.07
N THR A 42 -40.21 0.29 -20.20
CA THR A 42 -38.89 0.92 -20.17
C THR A 42 -37.80 -0.13 -19.92
N TRP A 43 -38.00 -1.01 -18.94
CA TRP A 43 -37.06 -2.09 -18.64
C TRP A 43 -36.86 -3.02 -19.84
N ARG A 44 -37.96 -3.46 -20.49
CA ARG A 44 -37.89 -4.29 -21.71
C ARG A 44 -37.13 -3.58 -22.83
N ARG A 45 -37.35 -2.28 -23.01
CA ARG A 45 -36.63 -1.49 -24.02
C ARG A 45 -35.14 -1.40 -23.72
N LEU A 46 -34.76 -1.19 -22.46
CA LEU A 46 -33.37 -1.17 -22.03
C LEU A 46 -32.66 -2.52 -22.25
N GLN A 47 -33.37 -3.65 -22.10
CA GLN A 47 -32.79 -4.98 -22.38
C GLN A 47 -32.48 -5.20 -23.87
N GLN A 48 -33.16 -4.50 -24.78
CA GLN A 48 -32.94 -4.62 -26.23
C GLN A 48 -31.76 -3.79 -26.73
N ILE A 49 -31.26 -2.84 -25.92
CA ILE A 49 -30.13 -2.00 -26.29
C ILE A 49 -28.84 -2.78 -26.00
N PRO A 50 -27.85 -2.79 -26.92
CA PRO A 50 -26.54 -3.36 -26.65
C PRO A 50 -25.98 -2.79 -25.35
N LYS A 51 -25.52 -3.67 -24.45
CA LYS A 51 -24.86 -3.21 -23.22
C LYS A 51 -23.70 -2.31 -23.64
N PRO A 52 -23.57 -1.09 -23.09
CA PRO A 52 -22.38 -0.30 -23.33
C PRO A 52 -21.18 -1.16 -22.94
N GLU A 53 -20.14 -1.18 -23.78
CA GLU A 53 -18.86 -1.72 -23.35
C GLU A 53 -18.54 -1.07 -22.01
N ARG A 54 -18.28 -1.89 -21.00
CA ARG A 54 -17.76 -1.38 -19.74
C ARG A 54 -16.44 -0.71 -20.09
N ILE A 55 -16.47 0.62 -20.25
CA ILE A 55 -15.27 1.42 -20.07
C ILE A 55 -14.89 1.11 -18.64
N ALA A 56 -13.91 0.22 -18.49
CA ALA A 56 -13.33 -0.06 -17.19
C ALA A 56 -13.01 1.32 -16.61
N PRO A 57 -13.52 1.66 -15.40
CA PRO A 57 -13.08 2.89 -14.77
C PRO A 57 -11.55 2.86 -14.82
N PRO A 58 -10.87 3.96 -15.20
CA PRO A 58 -9.42 3.98 -15.14
C PRO A 58 -9.07 3.48 -13.75
N VAL A 59 -8.31 2.40 -13.69
CA VAL A 59 -8.01 1.72 -12.44
C VAL A 59 -7.42 2.79 -11.54
N ARG A 60 -8.24 3.36 -10.66
CA ARG A 60 -7.75 4.17 -9.56
C ARG A 60 -7.11 3.12 -8.69
N THR A 61 -5.81 2.90 -8.93
CA THR A 61 -4.96 2.14 -8.03
C THR A 61 -5.01 2.88 -6.71
N HIS A 62 -6.01 2.56 -5.88
CA HIS A 62 -5.87 2.72 -4.46
C HIS A 62 -4.65 1.86 -4.13
N ARG A 63 -3.49 2.51 -3.99
CA ARG A 63 -2.31 1.87 -3.42
C ARG A 63 -2.70 1.49 -2.00
N VAL A 64 -3.22 0.27 -1.85
CA VAL A 64 -3.31 -0.38 -0.57
C VAL A 64 -1.87 -0.64 -0.17
N TYR A 65 -1.32 0.22 0.69
CA TYR A 65 -0.04 -0.03 1.32
C TYR A 65 -0.25 -1.10 2.39
N THR A 66 -0.31 -2.36 1.97
CA THR A 66 -0.13 -3.47 2.90
C THR A 66 1.32 -3.42 3.38
N LEU A 67 1.55 -3.50 4.68
CA LEU A 67 2.89 -3.63 5.25
C LEU A 67 3.42 -5.03 4.93
N ASP A 68 3.78 -5.25 3.67
CA ASP A 68 4.35 -6.52 3.23
C ASP A 68 5.75 -6.66 3.83
N ARG A 69 5.84 -7.41 4.93
CA ARG A 69 7.10 -7.70 5.63
C ARG A 69 8.08 -8.47 4.74
N SER A 70 7.65 -9.01 3.58
CA SER A 70 8.56 -9.59 2.59
C SER A 70 9.59 -8.57 2.09
N GLN A 71 9.20 -7.28 1.98
CA GLN A 71 10.11 -6.22 1.55
C GLN A 71 11.20 -5.91 2.57
N GLU A 72 11.04 -6.33 3.83
CA GLU A 72 12.05 -6.14 4.89
C GLU A 72 13.09 -7.26 4.92
N ARG A 73 12.89 -8.35 4.16
CA ARG A 73 13.85 -9.45 4.09
C ARG A 73 15.09 -9.02 3.30
N TRP A 74 16.24 -9.39 3.82
CA TRP A 74 17.53 -9.24 3.17
C TRP A 74 18.44 -10.42 3.54
N GLU A 75 19.41 -10.71 2.69
CA GLU A 75 20.43 -11.72 2.89
C GLU A 75 21.81 -11.17 2.52
N ALA A 76 22.84 -11.58 3.25
CA ALA A 76 24.23 -11.27 2.95
C ALA A 76 25.00 -12.57 2.75
N VAL A 77 25.75 -12.65 1.65
CA VAL A 77 26.49 -13.85 1.23
C VAL A 77 27.93 -13.45 0.90
N LYS A 78 28.91 -14.25 1.34
CA LYS A 78 30.30 -14.09 0.91
C LYS A 78 30.48 -14.78 -0.44
N LEU A 79 30.83 -14.02 -1.48
CA LEU A 79 31.09 -14.55 -2.83
C LEU A 79 32.55 -15.00 -2.99
N ALA A 80 33.49 -14.23 -2.44
CA ALA A 80 34.93 -14.48 -2.51
C ALA A 80 35.64 -13.88 -1.27
N PRO A 81 36.96 -14.06 -1.10
CA PRO A 81 37.69 -13.57 0.08
C PRO A 81 37.45 -12.08 0.41
N HIS A 82 37.31 -11.23 -0.62
CA HIS A 82 37.11 -9.78 -0.52
C HIS A 82 35.84 -9.28 -1.23
N ARG A 83 34.89 -10.18 -1.52
CA ARG A 83 33.66 -9.84 -2.24
C ARG A 83 32.44 -10.43 -1.53
N PHE A 84 31.48 -9.56 -1.24
CA PHE A 84 30.23 -9.90 -0.56
C PHE A 84 29.05 -9.44 -1.42
N ALA A 85 27.96 -10.20 -1.41
CA ALA A 85 26.71 -9.82 -2.04
C ALA A 85 25.64 -9.57 -0.99
N LEU A 86 24.86 -8.50 -1.19
CA LEU A 86 23.73 -8.15 -0.36
C LEU A 86 22.48 -8.11 -1.24
N ARG A 87 21.49 -8.91 -0.90
CA ARG A 87 20.23 -9.03 -1.65
C ARG A 87 19.06 -8.68 -0.76
N GLY A 88 18.07 -7.99 -1.31
CA GLY A 88 16.87 -7.62 -0.57
C GLY A 88 16.16 -6.41 -1.18
N PRO A 89 14.83 -6.44 -1.37
CA PRO A 89 14.10 -5.38 -2.08
C PRO A 89 14.31 -3.98 -1.49
N LYS A 90 14.38 -3.88 -0.16
CA LYS A 90 14.54 -2.59 0.54
C LYS A 90 15.95 -2.04 0.44
N ILE A 91 16.97 -2.90 0.53
CA ILE A 91 18.36 -2.46 0.47
C ILE A 91 18.77 -2.14 -0.97
N GLU A 92 18.36 -2.96 -1.93
CA GLU A 92 18.58 -2.69 -3.36
C GLU A 92 17.96 -1.35 -3.77
N ARG A 93 16.72 -1.08 -3.34
CA ARG A 93 16.07 0.21 -3.57
C ARG A 93 16.82 1.36 -2.89
N LEU A 94 17.27 1.19 -1.65
CA LEU A 94 18.04 2.20 -0.94
C LEU A 94 19.34 2.52 -1.71
N THR A 95 20.08 1.50 -2.16
CA THR A 95 21.33 1.66 -2.91
C THR A 95 21.11 2.37 -4.24
N LEU A 96 20.07 2.01 -5.00
CA LEU A 96 19.75 2.66 -6.28
C LEU A 96 19.33 4.13 -6.13
N MET A 97 18.70 4.49 -5.01
CA MET A 97 18.24 5.85 -4.73
C MET A 97 19.28 6.72 -4.02
N THR A 98 20.42 6.17 -3.61
CA THR A 98 21.46 6.90 -2.90
C THR A 98 22.49 7.44 -3.90
N ASP A 99 22.76 8.74 -3.80
CA ASP A 99 23.86 9.38 -4.51
C ASP A 99 25.13 9.27 -3.66
N PHE A 100 26.04 8.36 -4.04
CA PHE A 100 27.29 8.12 -3.32
C PHE A 100 28.37 9.18 -3.62
N SER A 101 28.14 10.13 -4.52
CA SER A 101 29.04 11.28 -4.70
C SER A 101 28.88 12.32 -3.58
N ASN A 102 27.77 12.25 -2.84
CA ASN A 102 27.45 13.09 -1.70
C ASN A 102 27.87 12.38 -0.39
N PRO A 103 28.85 12.93 0.37
CA PRO A 103 29.32 12.33 1.62
C PRO A 103 28.22 12.12 2.67
N GLU A 104 27.31 13.08 2.85
CA GLU A 104 26.21 12.98 3.81
C GLU A 104 25.22 11.86 3.44
N ALA A 105 25.00 11.64 2.14
CA ALA A 105 24.18 10.56 1.64
C ALA A 105 24.82 9.18 1.87
N ALA A 106 26.15 9.08 1.71
CA ALA A 106 26.93 7.87 2.01
C ALA A 106 26.91 7.55 3.52
N GLU A 107 27.12 8.53 4.39
CA GLU A 107 27.03 8.38 5.84
C GLU A 107 25.61 7.94 6.27
N ARG A 108 24.57 8.58 5.70
CA ARG A 108 23.18 8.15 5.93
C ARG A 108 22.95 6.69 5.52
N TYR A 109 23.54 6.26 4.40
CA TYR A 109 23.45 4.87 3.94
C TYR A 109 24.10 3.91 4.95
N GLN A 110 25.31 4.21 5.43
CA GLN A 110 25.99 3.40 6.45
C GLN A 110 25.20 3.30 7.75
N ARG A 111 24.65 4.41 8.26
CA ARG A 111 23.77 4.40 9.44
C ARG A 111 22.53 3.53 9.26
N LEU A 112 21.94 3.51 8.06
CA LEU A 112 20.78 2.65 7.77
C LEU A 112 21.17 1.16 7.74
N LEU A 113 22.33 0.82 7.18
CA LEU A 113 22.86 -0.55 7.22
C LEU A 113 23.07 -1.03 8.65
N ALA A 114 23.67 -0.20 9.49
CA ALA A 114 23.87 -0.49 10.92
C ALA A 114 22.54 -0.69 11.63
N ARG A 115 21.56 0.20 11.41
CA ARG A 115 20.22 0.12 11.99
C ARG A 115 19.46 -1.13 11.56
N TRP A 116 19.68 -1.63 10.35
CA TRP A 116 19.05 -2.86 9.85
C TRP A 116 19.81 -4.14 10.22
N GLY A 117 20.93 -4.02 10.95
CA GLY A 117 21.75 -5.16 11.38
C GLY A 117 22.62 -5.76 10.27
N ILE A 118 22.68 -5.11 9.11
CA ILE A 118 23.45 -5.58 7.95
C ILE A 118 24.94 -5.50 8.24
N SER A 119 25.42 -4.39 8.81
CA SER A 119 26.84 -4.22 9.14
C SER A 119 27.33 -5.33 10.07
N ARG A 120 26.55 -5.67 11.11
CA ARG A 120 26.86 -6.78 12.02
C ARG A 120 26.93 -8.12 11.29
N ARG A 121 26.01 -8.38 10.36
CA ARG A 121 26.01 -9.62 9.58
C ARG A 121 27.20 -9.71 8.63
N LEU A 122 27.59 -8.60 7.99
CA LEU A 122 28.78 -8.55 7.14
C LEU A 122 30.05 -8.74 7.97
N SER A 123 30.15 -8.12 9.16
CA SER A 123 31.26 -8.37 10.10
C SER A 123 31.34 -9.84 10.51
N ALA A 124 30.20 -10.49 10.78
CA ALA A 124 30.17 -11.92 11.08
C ALA A 124 30.59 -12.81 9.90
N LEU A 125 30.50 -12.32 8.66
CA LEU A 125 31.04 -12.98 7.46
C LEU A 125 32.52 -12.65 7.20
N GLY A 126 33.11 -11.80 8.05
CA GLY A 126 34.52 -11.42 8.02
C GLY A 126 34.86 -10.31 7.03
N ILE A 127 33.91 -9.42 6.70
CA ILE A 127 34.21 -8.24 5.87
C ILE A 127 35.26 -7.35 6.53
N GLN A 128 36.18 -6.82 5.74
CA GLN A 128 37.24 -5.91 6.15
C GLN A 128 37.08 -4.53 5.48
N PRO A 129 37.63 -3.46 6.08
CA PRO A 129 37.78 -2.18 5.38
C PRO A 129 38.46 -2.37 4.02
N GLY A 130 37.87 -1.82 2.97
CA GLY A 130 38.36 -1.92 1.58
C GLY A 130 37.79 -3.10 0.78
N ASP A 131 37.05 -4.03 1.41
CA ASP A 131 36.37 -5.11 0.68
C ASP A 131 35.22 -4.58 -0.18
N ILE A 132 34.82 -5.35 -1.19
CA ILE A 132 33.75 -4.96 -2.12
C ILE A 132 32.42 -5.60 -1.69
N VAL A 133 31.38 -4.77 -1.60
CA VAL A 133 29.99 -5.20 -1.42
C VAL A 133 29.20 -4.92 -2.70
N GLU A 134 28.67 -5.97 -3.29
CA GLU A 134 27.78 -5.92 -4.44
C GLU A 134 26.31 -5.82 -3.98
N VAL A 135 25.61 -4.78 -4.44
CA VAL A 135 24.17 -4.57 -4.17
C VAL A 135 23.48 -4.04 -5.43
N ALA A 136 22.42 -4.71 -5.89
CA ALA A 136 21.65 -4.30 -7.07
C ALA A 136 22.52 -4.05 -8.34
N GLY A 137 23.59 -4.82 -8.53
CA GLY A 137 24.53 -4.66 -9.65
C GLY A 137 25.49 -3.47 -9.52
N ARG A 138 25.55 -2.82 -8.34
CA ARG A 138 26.55 -1.80 -8.00
C ARG A 138 27.60 -2.39 -7.06
N GLU A 139 28.85 -2.05 -7.29
CA GLU A 139 29.96 -2.37 -6.39
C GLU A 139 30.24 -1.17 -5.48
N LEU A 140 30.29 -1.41 -4.17
CA LEU A 140 30.60 -0.40 -3.16
C LEU A 140 31.81 -0.87 -2.36
N VAL A 141 32.75 0.05 -2.10
CA VAL A 141 33.86 -0.22 -1.20
C VAL A 141 33.37 -0.13 0.23
N TRP A 142 33.69 -1.13 1.03
CA TRP A 142 33.32 -1.17 2.43
C TRP A 142 34.27 -0.30 3.25
N GLU A 143 33.80 0.88 3.62
CA GLU A 143 34.47 1.72 4.61
C GLU A 143 33.66 1.68 5.90
N PRO A 144 34.17 1.02 6.97
CA PRO A 144 33.53 1.12 8.26
C PRO A 144 33.74 2.53 8.79
N GLU A 145 32.66 3.30 8.77
CA GLU A 145 32.54 4.55 9.49
C GLU A 145 32.55 4.24 11.00
N LEU A 146 33.73 4.34 11.63
CA LEU A 146 33.91 4.50 13.08
C LEU A 146 32.81 3.83 13.93
N ALA A 147 32.71 2.50 13.85
CA ALA A 147 31.74 1.72 14.64
C ALA A 147 31.90 1.88 16.17
N GLU A 148 32.91 2.64 16.62
CA GLU A 148 33.23 2.94 18.01
C GLU A 148 32.72 4.31 18.50
N ALA A 149 32.43 5.29 17.62
CA ALA A 149 32.12 6.65 18.07
C ALA A 149 30.70 6.82 18.64
N GLU A 150 29.79 5.87 18.39
CA GLU A 150 28.43 5.89 18.90
C GLU A 150 28.00 4.52 19.44
N ARG A 151 28.60 4.07 20.56
CA ARG A 151 27.83 3.29 21.55
C ARG A 151 26.74 4.19 22.15
N THR A 152 25.83 4.69 21.32
CA THR A 152 24.64 5.39 21.80
C THR A 152 23.78 4.32 22.46
N PRO A 153 23.58 4.35 23.79
CA PRO A 153 22.74 3.34 24.45
C PRO A 153 21.36 3.36 23.78
N PRO A 154 20.72 2.19 23.58
CA PRO A 154 19.41 2.14 22.95
C PRO A 154 18.49 3.10 23.69
N ARG A 155 17.84 4.01 22.96
CA ARG A 155 16.87 4.96 23.53
C ARG A 155 15.89 4.15 24.39
N ARG A 156 15.96 4.31 25.72
CA ARG A 156 15.10 3.59 26.67
C ARG A 156 13.65 3.77 26.24
N ARG A 157 13.00 2.67 25.83
CA ARG A 157 11.57 2.66 25.48
C ARG A 157 10.78 3.15 26.70
N ARG A 158 9.86 4.09 26.49
CA ARG A 158 8.92 4.50 27.55
C ARG A 158 8.05 3.30 27.93
N LEU A 159 8.10 2.90 29.20
CA LEU A 159 7.21 1.87 29.75
C LEU A 159 5.75 2.35 29.66
N THR A 160 4.87 1.46 29.21
CA THR A 160 3.43 1.70 29.20
C THR A 160 2.90 1.85 30.64
N LYS A 161 1.66 2.31 30.82
CA LYS A 161 1.06 2.49 32.16
C LYS A 161 1.05 1.19 32.98
N ARG A 162 0.75 0.05 32.33
CA ARG A 162 0.74 -1.28 32.96
C ARG A 162 2.13 -1.72 33.40
N GLU A 163 3.12 -1.55 32.53
CA GLU A 163 4.52 -1.88 32.85
C GLU A 163 5.07 -1.00 33.98
N ARG A 164 4.71 0.28 34.03
CA ARG A 164 5.08 1.15 35.17
C ARG A 164 4.46 0.71 36.50
N LEU A 165 3.20 0.26 36.48
CA LEU A 165 2.52 -0.26 37.67
C LEU A 165 3.13 -1.57 38.14
N LEU A 166 3.43 -2.50 37.22
CA LEU A 166 4.11 -3.75 37.53
C LEU A 166 5.52 -3.52 38.08
N LYS A 167 6.27 -2.56 37.52
CA LYS A 167 7.58 -2.16 38.05
C LYS A 167 7.47 -1.56 39.46
N ARG A 168 6.49 -0.70 39.71
CA ARG A 168 6.23 -0.12 41.04
C ARG A 168 5.83 -1.18 42.08
N ALA A 169 5.16 -2.23 41.63
CA ALA A 169 4.77 -3.38 42.44
C ALA A 169 5.88 -4.44 42.58
N GLY A 170 7.08 -4.20 42.03
CA GLY A 170 8.23 -5.12 42.13
C GLY A 170 8.12 -6.37 41.25
N LEU A 171 7.18 -6.42 40.30
CA LEU A 171 6.89 -7.59 39.45
C LEU A 171 7.54 -7.51 38.06
N LEU A 172 8.45 -6.55 37.83
CA LEU A 172 9.26 -6.46 36.62
C LEU A 172 10.72 -6.28 37.05
N GLU A 173 11.52 -7.31 36.82
CA GLU A 173 12.97 -7.27 36.99
C GLU A 173 13.60 -6.54 35.79
N GLU A 174 14.69 -5.80 36.05
CA GLU A 174 15.48 -5.24 34.94
C GLU A 174 16.19 -6.40 34.23
N PRO A 175 16.25 -6.41 32.89
CA PRO A 175 17.07 -7.40 32.21
C PRO A 175 18.52 -7.22 32.69
N GLU A 176 19.11 -8.29 33.22
CA GLU A 176 20.53 -8.32 33.57
C GLU A 176 21.34 -7.85 32.35
N GLU A 177 22.11 -6.78 32.54
CA GLU A 177 23.13 -6.41 31.57
C GLU A 177 24.14 -7.57 31.55
N GLU A 178 24.10 -8.41 30.52
CA GLU A 178 25.17 -9.35 30.22
C GLU A 178 26.46 -8.54 30.02
N ILE A 179 27.24 -8.44 31.10
CA ILE A 179 28.62 -7.99 31.08
C ILE A 179 29.40 -9.11 30.39
N GLY A 180 29.46 -9.05 29.06
CA GLY A 180 30.38 -9.88 28.27
C GLY A 180 31.82 -9.43 28.54
N GLU A 181 32.45 -10.09 29.51
CA GLU A 181 33.90 -10.09 29.71
C GLU A 181 34.63 -10.77 28.54
N GLN A 182 35.71 -10.10 28.11
CA GLN A 182 36.88 -10.57 27.35
C GLN A 182 36.74 -10.81 25.84
#